data_AF-G4Z799-F1
#
_entry.id   AF-G4Z799-F1
#
_cell.length_a   1.000
_cell.length_b   1.000
_cell.length_c   1.000
_cell.angle_alpha   90.00
_cell.angle_beta   90.00
_cell.angle_gamma   90.00
#
_symmetry.space_group_name_H-M   'P 1'
#
loop_
_entity.id
_entity.type
_entity.pdbx_description
1 polymer ?
#
loop_
_entity_poly.entity_id
_entity_poly.type
_entity_poly.pdbx_seq_one_letter_code
_entity_poly.pdbx_strand_id
1 'polypeptide(L)'
;LNSALRSIRKGQDTGRFLVVDTDILDWWDTVQCSPFGAVEKSDADPLIEVRLIHDLSFPKGASTNDLLDKSCLPEVEYTYVTVLAARIEFLAHAHPCCTIKLLKGDVKGAYRHLMTHALHVHRMAGLIPELHSHPASVQVSGRLVSSQIRQDMDPMDRGCEFM
;
A
#
# COMPACT_ATOMS: atom_id res chain seq x y z
N LEU A 1 -17.32 -1.36 -12.89
CA LEU A 1 -17.46 -0.19 -11.98
C LEU A 1 -18.04 -0.58 -10.61
N ASN A 2 -19.14 -1.34 -10.55
CA ASN A 2 -19.77 -1.74 -9.27
C ASN A 2 -18.86 -2.54 -8.31
N SER A 3 -17.97 -3.40 -8.83
CA SER A 3 -17.01 -4.17 -8.02
C SER A 3 -15.89 -3.30 -7.40
N ALA A 4 -15.45 -2.25 -8.11
CA ALA A 4 -14.51 -1.26 -7.59
C ALA A 4 -15.13 -0.46 -6.44
N LEU A 5 -16.32 0.09 -6.64
CA LEU A 5 -17.04 0.84 -5.58
C LEU A 5 -17.29 -0.02 -4.33
N ARG A 6 -17.64 -1.30 -4.50
CA ARG A 6 -17.75 -2.24 -3.37
C ARG A 6 -16.45 -2.40 -2.59
N SER A 7 -15.31 -2.43 -3.28
CA SER A 7 -14.00 -2.53 -2.64
C SER A 7 -13.66 -1.28 -1.82
N ILE A 8 -14.06 -0.11 -2.32
CA ILE A 8 -13.89 1.17 -1.59
C ILE A 8 -14.82 1.25 -0.39
N ARG A 9 -16.10 0.93 -0.55
CA ARG A 9 -17.07 0.89 0.56
C ARG A 9 -16.59 -0.04 1.67
N LYS A 10 -16.11 -1.24 1.33
CA LYS A 10 -15.49 -2.16 2.31
C LYS A 10 -14.28 -1.54 3.02
N GLY A 11 -13.48 -0.73 2.32
CA GLY A 11 -12.37 0.01 2.92
C GLY A 11 -12.85 1.12 3.87
N GLN A 12 -13.90 1.83 3.50
CA GLN A 12 -14.57 2.83 4.34
C GLN A 12 -15.16 2.20 5.61
N ASP A 13 -15.91 1.10 5.48
CA ASP A 13 -16.53 0.36 6.60
C ASP A 13 -15.48 -0.14 7.62
N THR A 14 -14.26 -0.37 7.16
CA THR A 14 -13.14 -0.83 7.99
C THR A 14 -12.24 0.31 8.48
N GLY A 15 -12.63 1.56 8.24
CA GLY A 15 -11.89 2.75 8.66
C GLY A 15 -10.54 2.93 7.95
N ARG A 16 -10.36 2.29 6.79
CA ARG A 16 -9.14 2.41 5.98
C ARG A 16 -9.18 3.60 5.03
N PHE A 17 -10.38 4.01 4.62
CA PHE A 17 -10.60 5.07 3.66
C PHE A 17 -11.56 6.12 4.23
N LEU A 18 -11.17 7.38 4.09
CA LEU A 18 -12.10 8.51 4.20
C LEU A 18 -12.60 8.82 2.78
N VAL A 19 -13.90 8.69 2.55
CA VAL A 19 -14.54 9.02 1.27
C VAL A 19 -15.34 10.29 1.48
N VAL A 20 -15.05 11.31 0.66
CA VAL A 20 -15.69 12.63 0.71
C VAL A 20 -16.09 13.08 -0.69
N ASP A 21 -17.00 14.05 -0.77
CA ASP A 21 -17.37 14.68 -2.04
C ASP A 21 -16.19 15.49 -2.62
N THR A 22 -16.12 15.63 -3.95
CA THR A 22 -14.98 16.35 -4.59
C THR A 22 -15.01 17.85 -4.38
N ASP A 23 -16.14 18.44 -4.03
CA ASP A 23 -16.24 19.86 -3.68
C ASP A 23 -15.36 20.22 -2.47
N ILE A 24 -15.03 19.26 -1.61
CA ILE A 24 -14.07 19.43 -0.53
C ILE A 24 -12.65 19.75 -1.05
N LEU A 25 -12.30 19.38 -2.29
CA LEU A 25 -11.01 19.75 -2.88
C LEU A 25 -10.84 21.26 -3.06
N ASP A 26 -11.94 22.02 -3.17
CA ASP A 26 -11.89 23.48 -3.24
C ASP A 26 -11.32 24.09 -1.94
N TRP A 27 -11.40 23.34 -0.83
CA TRP A 27 -10.90 23.73 0.49
C TRP A 27 -9.57 23.06 0.83
N TRP A 28 -9.18 21.99 0.11
CA TRP A 28 -7.99 21.19 0.37
C TRP A 28 -6.99 21.30 -0.80
N ASP A 29 -6.49 22.51 -1.01
CA ASP A 29 -5.56 22.88 -2.09
C ASP A 29 -4.25 22.07 -2.13
N THR A 30 -3.83 21.51 -0.99
CA THR A 30 -2.63 20.67 -0.88
C THR A 30 -2.87 19.20 -1.26
N VAL A 31 -4.12 18.76 -1.40
CA VAL A 31 -4.43 17.35 -1.71
C VAL A 31 -4.08 17.03 -3.15
N GLN A 32 -3.27 15.99 -3.31
CA GLN A 32 -2.88 15.47 -4.60
C GLN A 32 -3.65 14.18 -4.89
N CYS A 33 -4.43 14.23 -5.96
CA CYS A 33 -5.25 13.12 -6.42
C CYS A 33 -4.58 12.34 -7.54
N SER A 34 -4.71 11.02 -7.52
CA SER A 34 -4.33 10.16 -8.63
C SER A 34 -5.43 9.15 -8.98
N PRO A 35 -5.49 8.62 -10.22
CA PRO A 35 -6.60 7.81 -10.67
C PRO A 35 -6.55 6.39 -10.09
N PHE A 36 -7.71 5.73 -10.10
CA PHE A 36 -7.80 4.29 -9.83
C PHE A 36 -7.94 3.50 -11.13
N GLY A 37 -7.12 2.47 -11.28
CA GLY A 37 -7.32 1.37 -12.21
C GLY A 37 -8.04 0.20 -11.54
N ALA A 38 -8.65 -0.68 -12.34
CA ALA A 38 -9.23 -1.94 -11.88
C ALA A 38 -8.69 -3.08 -12.73
N VAL A 39 -8.24 -4.15 -12.08
CA VAL A 39 -7.74 -5.36 -12.74
C VAL A 39 -8.52 -6.57 -12.25
N GLU A 40 -8.80 -7.48 -13.17
CA GLU A 40 -9.53 -8.72 -12.87
C GLU A 40 -8.73 -9.61 -11.90
N LYS A 41 -9.46 -10.30 -11.03
CA LYS A 41 -8.88 -11.34 -10.19
C LYS A 41 -8.89 -12.65 -10.96
N SER A 42 -7.79 -13.39 -10.92
CA SER A 42 -7.69 -14.70 -11.54
C SER A 42 -8.66 -15.74 -10.94
N ASP A 43 -9.14 -15.49 -9.72
CA ASP A 43 -9.94 -16.39 -8.90
C ASP A 43 -11.37 -15.89 -8.61
N ALA A 44 -11.81 -14.79 -9.24
CA ALA A 44 -13.15 -14.23 -9.03
C ALA A 44 -13.72 -13.59 -10.29
N ASP A 45 -15.04 -13.63 -10.42
CA ASP A 45 -15.77 -12.91 -11.47
C ASP A 45 -15.51 -11.40 -11.34
N PRO A 46 -15.02 -10.70 -12.38
CA PRO A 46 -14.74 -9.27 -12.35
C PRO A 46 -15.97 -8.39 -12.09
N LEU A 47 -17.19 -8.90 -12.33
CA LEU A 47 -18.45 -8.24 -11.95
C LEU A 47 -18.67 -8.26 -10.43
N ILE A 48 -18.12 -9.28 -9.75
CA ILE A 48 -18.22 -9.45 -8.30
C ILE A 48 -17.06 -8.72 -7.63
N GLU A 49 -15.82 -8.99 -8.05
CA GLU A 49 -14.62 -8.49 -7.38
C GLU A 49 -13.49 -8.14 -8.35
N VAL A 50 -12.86 -6.98 -8.13
CA VAL A 50 -11.67 -6.53 -8.87
C VAL A 50 -10.57 -6.14 -7.89
N ARG A 51 -9.33 -6.11 -8.37
CA ARG A 51 -8.22 -5.46 -7.65
C ARG A 51 -8.18 -4.00 -8.09
N LEU A 52 -8.49 -3.10 -7.15
CA LEU A 52 -8.23 -1.69 -7.35
C LEU A 52 -6.73 -1.42 -7.28
N ILE A 53 -6.24 -0.69 -8.26
CA ILE A 53 -4.86 -0.22 -8.36
C ILE A 53 -4.89 1.29 -8.25
N HIS A 54 -4.21 1.83 -7.25
CA HIS A 54 -4.02 3.26 -7.11
C HIS A 54 -2.81 3.66 -7.96
N ASP A 55 -3.03 4.41 -9.03
CA ASP A 55 -1.95 4.80 -9.93
C ASP A 55 -1.19 5.99 -9.33
N LEU A 56 -0.19 5.70 -8.52
CA LEU A 56 0.69 6.71 -7.91
C LEU A 56 1.77 7.22 -8.87
N SER A 57 1.76 6.80 -10.14
CA SER A 57 2.67 7.27 -11.20
C SER A 57 2.08 8.37 -12.08
N PHE A 58 0.81 8.71 -11.88
CA PHE A 58 0.12 9.80 -12.57
C PHE A 58 -0.07 11.03 -11.66
N PRO A 59 0.01 12.26 -12.21
CA PRO A 59 0.51 12.59 -13.54
C PRO A 59 2.03 12.52 -13.59
N LYS A 60 2.59 12.10 -14.72
CA LYS A 60 4.05 12.00 -14.89
C LYS A 60 4.72 13.35 -14.67
N GLY A 61 5.80 13.37 -13.89
CA GLY A 61 6.58 14.55 -13.52
C GLY A 61 6.09 15.26 -12.27
N ALA A 62 4.91 14.92 -11.74
CA ALA A 62 4.37 15.48 -10.50
C ALA A 62 3.67 14.43 -9.63
N SER A 63 3.79 13.14 -9.97
CA SER A 63 3.12 12.05 -9.26
C SER A 63 3.73 11.81 -7.88
N THR A 64 3.01 11.10 -7.01
CA THR A 64 3.52 10.71 -5.70
C THR A 64 4.83 9.93 -5.81
N ASN A 65 4.96 9.09 -6.84
CA ASN A 65 6.21 8.36 -7.13
C ASN A 65 7.33 9.27 -7.64
N ASP A 66 7.03 10.30 -8.44
CA ASP A 66 8.04 11.25 -8.93
C ASP A 66 8.58 12.15 -7.81
N LEU A 67 7.74 12.44 -6.82
CA LEU A 67 8.07 13.28 -5.66
C LEU A 67 8.74 12.52 -4.51
N LEU A 68 8.90 11.20 -4.65
CA LEU A 68 9.62 10.38 -3.67
C LEU A 68 11.10 10.76 -3.64
N ASP A 69 11.56 11.21 -2.48
CA ASP A 69 12.99 11.43 -2.25
C ASP A 69 13.72 10.10 -2.12
N LYS A 70 14.41 9.73 -3.20
CA LYS A 70 15.19 8.48 -3.29
C LYS A 70 16.36 8.44 -2.30
N SER A 71 16.82 9.59 -1.81
CA SER A 71 17.91 9.65 -0.83
C SER A 71 17.50 9.17 0.57
N CYS A 72 16.19 9.17 0.85
CA CYS A 72 15.64 8.69 2.12
C CYS A 72 15.32 7.18 2.11
N LEU A 73 15.52 6.49 0.99
CA LEU A 73 15.29 5.06 0.91
C LEU A 73 16.44 4.30 1.60
N PRO A 74 16.15 3.26 2.39
CA PRO A 74 17.20 2.42 2.93
C PRO A 74 17.95 1.73 1.79
N GLU A 75 19.26 1.53 1.96
CA GLU A 75 20.02 0.69 1.05
C GLU A 75 19.49 -0.74 1.15
N VAL A 76 19.03 -1.29 0.03
CA VAL A 76 18.54 -2.66 -0.05
C VAL A 76 19.50 -3.46 -0.93
N GLU A 77 20.20 -4.40 -0.32
CA GLU A 77 21.02 -5.35 -1.05
C GLU A 77 20.14 -6.48 -1.59
N TYR A 78 20.03 -6.57 -2.92
CA TYR A 78 19.32 -7.66 -3.57
C TYR A 78 20.30 -8.73 -4.02
N THR A 79 20.14 -9.95 -3.50
CA THR A 79 20.84 -11.11 -4.03
C THR A 79 20.19 -11.57 -5.33
N TYR A 80 20.99 -11.75 -6.38
CA TYR A 80 20.49 -12.27 -7.65
C TYR A 80 19.93 -13.70 -7.50
N VAL A 81 18.90 -14.00 -8.29
CA VAL A 81 18.29 -15.34 -8.34
C VAL A 81 19.31 -16.43 -8.68
N THR A 82 20.36 -16.08 -9.44
CA THR A 82 21.45 -16.98 -9.80
C THR A 82 22.24 -17.47 -8.60
N VAL A 83 22.43 -16.63 -7.56
CA VAL A 83 23.11 -17.01 -6.32
C VAL A 83 22.27 -18.03 -5.55
N LEU A 84 20.95 -17.83 -5.49
CA LEU A 84 20.02 -18.80 -4.88
C LEU A 84 20.03 -20.13 -5.64
N ALA A 85 19.99 -20.09 -6.98
CA ALA A 85 20.07 -21.28 -7.82
C ALA A 85 21.38 -22.06 -7.61
N ALA A 86 22.53 -21.36 -7.67
CA ALA A 86 23.83 -21.95 -7.43
C ALA A 86 23.93 -22.59 -6.03
N ARG A 87 23.32 -21.96 -5.02
CA ARG A 87 23.26 -22.53 -3.67
C ARG A 87 22.43 -23.82 -3.62
N ILE A 88 21.30 -23.88 -4.33
CA ILE A 88 20.46 -25.08 -4.42
C ILE A 88 21.25 -26.22 -5.10
N GLU A 89 21.88 -25.94 -6.23
CA GLU A 89 22.71 -26.92 -6.97
C GLU A 89 23.86 -27.44 -6.12
N PHE A 90 24.58 -26.54 -5.44
CA PHE A 90 25.66 -26.90 -4.53
C PHE A 90 25.17 -27.84 -3.42
N LEU A 91 24.05 -27.52 -2.77
CA LEU A 91 23.49 -28.33 -1.69
C LEU A 91 23.02 -29.70 -2.19
N ALA A 92 22.40 -29.75 -3.38
CA ALA A 92 21.98 -31.00 -4.01
C ALA A 92 23.19 -31.91 -4.32
N HIS A 93 24.31 -31.32 -4.78
CA HIS A 93 25.53 -32.07 -5.05
C HIS A 93 26.23 -32.55 -3.76
N ALA A 94 26.29 -31.70 -2.73
CA ALA A 94 26.94 -32.02 -1.46
C ALA A 94 26.16 -33.04 -0.63
N HIS A 95 24.84 -33.14 -0.82
CA HIS A 95 23.96 -34.00 -0.03
C HIS A 95 23.01 -34.82 -0.94
N PRO A 96 23.53 -35.77 -1.75
CA PRO A 96 22.77 -36.46 -2.78
C PRO A 96 21.63 -37.35 -2.25
N CYS A 97 21.72 -37.76 -0.98
CA CYS A 97 20.68 -38.57 -0.32
C CYS A 97 19.69 -37.73 0.49
N CYS A 98 19.81 -36.41 0.49
CA CYS A 98 18.96 -35.52 1.25
C CYS A 98 17.99 -34.76 0.35
N THR A 99 16.78 -34.54 0.85
CA THR A 99 15.82 -33.63 0.20
C THR A 99 16.15 -32.20 0.58
N ILE A 100 16.55 -31.39 -0.40
CA ILE A 100 16.72 -29.95 -0.20
C ILE A 100 15.35 -29.29 -0.19
N LYS A 101 15.07 -28.46 0.82
CA LYS A 101 13.80 -27.73 0.99
C LYS A 101 14.06 -26.23 1.00
N LEU A 102 13.21 -25.47 0.33
CA LEU A 102 13.21 -24.00 0.36
C LEU A 102 11.99 -23.50 1.11
N LEU A 103 12.21 -22.65 2.11
CA LEU A 103 11.13 -21.90 2.72
C LEU A 103 10.92 -20.60 1.93
N LYS A 104 9.69 -20.38 1.46
CA LYS A 104 9.27 -19.14 0.82
C LYS A 104 8.12 -18.55 1.63
N GLY A 105 8.28 -17.30 2.06
CA GLY A 105 7.20 -16.52 2.65
C GLY A 105 6.42 -15.73 1.61
N ASP A 106 5.11 -15.60 1.82
CA ASP A 106 4.29 -14.60 1.12
C ASP A 106 4.09 -13.40 2.06
N VAL A 107 4.39 -12.20 1.56
CA VAL A 107 4.18 -10.93 2.29
C VAL A 107 2.86 -10.27 1.89
N LYS A 108 1.90 -11.04 1.35
CA LYS A 108 0.59 -10.54 0.94
C LYS A 108 -0.10 -9.77 2.05
N GLY A 109 -0.24 -8.47 1.81
CA GLY A 109 -0.93 -7.57 2.72
C GLY A 109 -0.06 -7.01 3.85
N ALA A 110 1.24 -7.28 3.88
CA ALA A 110 2.17 -6.65 4.83
C ALA A 110 2.02 -5.12 4.79
N TYR A 111 2.00 -4.55 3.58
CA TYR A 111 1.81 -3.10 3.36
C TYR A 111 0.51 -2.52 3.92
N ARG A 112 -0.54 -3.33 4.14
CA ARG A 112 -1.80 -2.83 4.74
C ARG A 112 -1.67 -2.47 6.22
N HIS A 113 -0.62 -2.96 6.87
CA HIS A 113 -0.35 -2.68 8.28
C HIS A 113 0.68 -1.56 8.45
N LEU A 114 1.28 -1.08 7.37
CA LEU A 114 2.15 0.08 7.37
C LEU A 114 1.29 1.34 7.22
N MET A 115 1.48 2.29 8.12
CA MET A 115 0.76 3.56 8.09
C MET A 115 1.56 4.59 7.31
N THR A 116 0.86 5.37 6.48
CA THR A 116 1.44 6.56 5.85
C THR A 116 1.65 7.63 6.92
N HIS A 117 2.82 8.26 6.92
CA HIS A 117 3.11 9.38 7.81
C HIS A 117 2.09 10.52 7.62
N ALA A 118 1.59 11.11 8.70
CA ALA A 118 0.47 12.06 8.68
C ALA A 118 0.72 13.27 7.75
N LEU A 119 1.97 13.73 7.63
CA LEU A 119 2.34 14.84 6.74
C LEU A 119 2.35 14.48 5.24
N HIS A 120 2.16 13.22 4.88
CA HIS A 120 2.20 12.75 3.49
C HIS A 120 0.89 12.10 3.02
N VAL A 121 -0.10 11.95 3.90
CA VAL A 121 -1.41 11.35 3.54
C VAL A 121 -2.14 12.14 2.45
N HIS A 122 -1.91 13.45 2.37
CA HIS A 122 -2.48 14.33 1.36
C HIS A 122 -2.04 13.96 -0.08
N ARG A 123 -0.97 13.17 -0.25
CA ARG A 123 -0.46 12.67 -1.54
C ARG A 123 -0.99 11.29 -1.91
N MET A 124 -1.81 10.69 -1.06
CA MET A 124 -2.38 9.36 -1.22
C MET A 124 -3.87 9.45 -1.53
N ALA A 125 -4.34 10.58 -2.05
CA ALA A 125 -5.74 10.73 -2.42
C ALA A 125 -6.00 10.13 -3.80
N GLY A 126 -7.20 9.60 -4.00
CA GLY A 126 -7.63 9.08 -5.30
C GLY A 126 -9.04 9.51 -5.67
N LEU A 127 -9.27 9.67 -6.97
CA LEU A 127 -10.56 10.08 -7.51
C LEU A 127 -11.33 8.88 -8.03
N ILE A 128 -12.60 8.79 -7.60
CA ILE A 128 -13.52 7.76 -8.06
C ILE A 128 -14.64 8.45 -8.84
N PRO A 129 -14.80 8.18 -10.15
CA PRO A 129 -15.93 8.70 -10.89
C PRO A 129 -17.23 8.03 -10.42
N GLU A 130 -18.22 8.84 -10.03
CA GLU A 130 -19.56 8.33 -9.72
C GLU A 130 -20.41 8.09 -10.98
N LEU A 131 -21.29 7.09 -10.86
CA LEU A 131 -22.30 6.75 -11.85
C LEU A 131 -23.50 7.69 -11.62
N HIS A 132 -23.71 8.62 -12.56
CA HIS A 132 -24.85 9.54 -12.72
C HIS A 132 -24.73 10.95 -12.07
N SER A 133 -24.33 11.91 -12.92
CA SER A 133 -24.56 13.37 -12.86
C SER A 133 -24.10 14.16 -11.61
N HIS A 134 -22.86 14.67 -11.69
CA HIS A 134 -22.09 15.62 -10.83
C HIS A 134 -20.92 14.97 -10.06
N PRO A 135 -19.77 15.67 -9.89
CA PRO A 135 -18.45 15.04 -9.78
C PRO A 135 -18.25 14.39 -8.40
N ALA A 136 -17.99 13.08 -8.41
CA ALA A 136 -16.73 12.40 -8.04
C ALA A 136 -16.39 12.48 -6.55
N SER A 137 -16.03 11.35 -5.93
CA SER A 137 -15.61 11.30 -4.53
C SER A 137 -14.09 11.20 -4.43
N VAL A 138 -13.52 11.87 -3.43
CA VAL A 138 -12.11 11.78 -3.05
C VAL A 138 -11.98 10.74 -1.97
N GLN A 139 -11.09 9.78 -2.20
CA GLN A 139 -10.64 8.87 -1.17
C GLN A 139 -9.33 9.40 -0.59
N VAL A 140 -9.27 9.71 0.70
CA VAL A 140 -8.01 9.94 1.42
C VAL A 140 -7.60 8.64 2.12
N SER A 141 -6.43 8.11 1.75
CA SER A 141 -5.85 6.92 2.36
C SER A 141 -4.93 7.31 3.51
N GLY A 142 -5.41 7.16 4.74
CA GLY A 142 -4.61 7.37 5.94
C GLY A 142 -5.44 7.17 7.21
N ARG A 143 -4.97 6.33 8.13
CA ARG A 143 -5.49 6.32 9.50
C ARG A 143 -4.93 7.57 10.18
N LEU A 144 -5.74 8.63 10.29
CA LEU A 144 -5.41 9.76 11.15
C LEU A 144 -5.34 9.24 12.58
N VAL A 145 -4.13 8.94 13.07
CA VAL A 145 -3.90 8.90 14.51
C VAL A 145 -3.84 10.36 14.91
N SER A 146 -4.99 10.88 15.37
CA SER A 146 -5.06 12.20 16.01
C SER A 146 -3.88 12.35 16.95
N SER A 147 -3.18 13.48 16.83
CA SER A 147 -2.03 13.89 17.63
C SER A 147 -2.37 14.14 19.11
N GLN A 148 -3.24 13.33 19.70
CA GLN A 148 -3.65 13.40 21.10
C GLN A 148 -2.96 12.33 21.99
N ILE A 149 -1.74 11.92 21.64
CA ILE A 149 -0.82 11.22 22.58
C ILE A 149 0.57 11.86 22.43
N ARG A 150 0.65 13.16 22.74
CA ARG A 150 1.90 13.88 23.04
C ARG A 150 1.90 14.48 24.44
N GLN A 151 1.04 13.99 25.31
CA GLN A 151 1.07 14.24 26.75
C GLN A 151 0.89 12.88 27.40
N ASP A 152 2.02 12.22 27.64
CA ASP A 152 2.30 11.28 28.74
C ASP A 152 3.64 10.63 28.40
N MET A 153 4.72 11.36 28.71
CA MET A 153 6.01 10.73 28.91
C MET A 153 5.96 10.00 30.26
N ASP A 154 6.42 8.75 30.27
CA ASP A 154 7.30 8.29 31.36
C ASP A 154 8.44 7.45 30.76
N PRO A 155 9.71 7.67 31.13
CA PRO A 155 10.86 6.99 30.55
C PRO A 155 11.28 5.85 31.48
N MET A 156 10.87 4.62 31.20
CA MET A 156 11.51 3.38 31.67
C MET A 156 10.66 2.19 31.17
N ASP A 157 11.12 1.49 30.14
CA ASP A 157 11.28 0.04 30.30
C ASP A 157 12.36 -0.47 29.35
N ARG A 158 13.44 -0.93 29.95
CA ARG A 158 14.51 -1.68 29.30
C ARG A 158 14.14 -3.15 29.46
N GLY A 159 13.95 -3.84 28.34
CA GLY A 159 13.98 -5.30 28.35
C GLY A 159 12.94 -5.93 27.45
N CYS A 160 13.34 -6.25 26.23
CA CYS A 160 12.86 -7.46 25.56
C CYS A 160 13.93 -7.88 24.55
N GLU A 161 14.79 -8.78 25.03
CA GLU A 161 15.71 -9.57 24.21
C GLU A 161 14.90 -10.40 23.22
N PHE A 162 15.27 -10.35 21.94
CA PHE A 162 14.82 -11.32 20.94
C PHE A 162 15.74 -12.54 21.06
N MET A 163 15.15 -13.67 21.47
CA MET A 163 15.66 -15.01 21.18
C MET A 163 14.84 -15.61 20.05
#